data_AF-A0A4U2MZZ9-F1
#
_entry.id   AF-A0A4U2MZZ9-F1
#
_cell.length_a   1.000
_cell.length_b   1.000
_cell.length_c   1.000
_cell.angle_alpha   90.00
_cell.angle_beta   90.00
_cell.angle_gamma   90.00
#
_symmetry.space_group_name_H-M   'P 1'
#
loop_
_entity.id
_entity.type
_entity.pdbx_description
1 polymer ?
#
loop_
_entity_poly.entity_id
_entity_poly.type
_entity_poly.pdbx_seq_one_letter_code
_entity_poly.pdbx_strand_id
1 'polypeptide(L)' 'MNIAAFALFLIIVLGTLVITYFASKKTKNASEFYTAGGGLTGWQNGLAIAGDYMSA' A
#
# COMPACT_ATOMS: atom_id res chain seq x y z
N MET A 1 13.70 5.15 26.89
CA MET A 1 13.46 4.57 25.55
C MET A 1 12.07 3.94 25.54
N ASN A 2 11.16 4.36 24.66
CA ASN A 2 9.85 3.72 24.56
C ASN A 2 9.92 2.57 23.54
N ILE A 3 10.24 1.38 24.05
CA ILE A 3 10.46 0.18 23.23
C ILE A 3 9.18 -0.19 22.45
N ALA A 4 8.00 0.00 23.06
CA ALA A 4 6.72 -0.30 22.40
C ALA A 4 6.47 0.62 21.19
N ALA A 5 6.71 1.93 21.34
CA ALA A 5 6.54 2.88 20.23
C ALA A 5 7.52 2.60 19.08
N PHE A 6 8.78 2.28 19.41
CA PHE A 6 9.79 1.94 18.41
C PHE A 6 9.47 0.62 17.68
N ALA A 7 8.99 -0.39 18.41
CA ALA A 7 8.58 -1.66 17.82
C ALA A 7 7.37 -1.49 16.88
N LEU A 8 6.35 -0.71 17.28
CA LEU A 8 5.19 -0.41 16.43
C LEU A 8 5.61 0.29 15.14
N PHE A 9 6.51 1.27 15.23
CA PHE A 9 7.06 1.96 14.07
C PHE A 9 7.74 0.99 13.09
N LEU A 10 8.62 0.13 13.60
CA LEU A 10 9.29 -0.87 12.76
C LEU A 10 8.30 -1.86 12.14
N ILE A 11 7.27 -2.29 12.87
CA ILE A 11 6.23 -3.19 12.35
C ILE A 11 5.50 -2.53 11.17
N ILE A 12 5.10 -1.27 11.29
CA ILE A 12 4.40 -0.55 10.21
C ILE A 12 5.33 -0.39 9.01
N VAL A 13 6.57 0.05 9.22
CA VAL A 13 7.56 0.24 8.14
C VAL A 13 7.82 -1.08 7.40
N LEU A 14 8.12 -2.16 8.13
CA LEU A 14 8.38 -3.46 7.53
C LEU A 14 7.13 -4.01 6.85
N GLY A 15 5.95 -3.84 7.44
CA GLY A 15 4.68 -4.24 6.85
C GLY A 15 4.45 -3.56 5.50
N THR A 16 4.61 -2.23 5.44
CA THR A 16 4.50 -1.46 4.20
C THR A 16 5.48 -1.97 3.14
N LEU A 17 6.76 -2.14 3.48
CA LEU A 17 7.79 -2.61 2.54
C LEU A 17 7.49 -4.02 2.00
N VAL A 18 7.03 -4.93 2.86
CA VAL A 18 6.66 -6.28 2.47
C VAL A 18 5.48 -6.24 1.48
N ILE A 19 4.43 -5.46 1.78
CA ILE A 19 3.28 -5.29 0.88
C ILE A 19 3.72 -4.71 -0.47
N THR A 20 4.53 -3.64 -0.46
CA THR A 20 5.05 -3.01 -1.68
C THR A 20 5.88 -3.99 -2.52
N TYR A 21 6.73 -4.81 -1.89
CA TYR A 21 7.53 -5.81 -2.58
C TYR A 21 6.68 -6.91 -3.24
N PHE A 22 5.64 -7.39 -2.54
CA PHE A 22 4.72 -8.36 -3.12
C PHE A 22 3.88 -7.75 -4.25
N ALA A 23 3.45 -6.49 -4.10
CA ALA A 23 2.72 -5.78 -5.13
C ALA A 23 3.57 -5.54 -6.39
N SER A 24 4.82 -5.11 -6.23
CA SER A 24 5.72 -4.82 -7.35
C SER A 24 6.03 -6.08 -8.17
N LYS A 25 6.09 -7.26 -7.55
CA LYS A 25 6.22 -8.55 -8.27
C LYS A 25 5.01 -8.91 -9.12
N LYS A 26 3.83 -8.37 -8.82
CA LYS A 26 2.60 -8.63 -9.59
C LYS A 26 2.43 -7.68 -10.76
N THR A 27 3.12 -6.54 -10.77
CA THR A 27 3.07 -5.56 -11.85
C THR A 27 4.08 -5.92 -12.95
N LYS A 28 3.59 -6.33 -14.12
CA LYS A 28 4.42 -6.80 -15.25
C LYS A 28 4.40 -5.88 -16.48
N ASN A 29 3.42 -4.98 -16.58
CA ASN A 29 3.29 -4.06 -17.71
C ASN A 29 2.70 -2.70 -17.26
N ALA A 30 2.74 -1.70 -18.15
CA ALA A 30 2.26 -0.35 -17.87
C ALA A 30 0.76 -0.30 -17.53
N SER A 31 -0.06 -1.16 -18.13
CA SER A 31 -1.51 -1.21 -17.82
C SER A 31 -1.76 -1.63 -16.37
N GLU A 32 -1.04 -2.64 -15.89
CA GLU A 32 -1.07 -3.07 -14.50
C GLU A 32 -0.53 -2.03 -13.52
N PHE A 33 0.43 -1.19 -13.96
CA PHE A 33 0.98 -0.11 -13.13
C PHE A 33 0.01 1.07 -13.02
N TYR A 34 -0.59 1.51 -14.13
CA TYR A 34 -1.43 2.72 -14.16
C TYR A 34 -2.90 2.46 -13.82
N THR A 35 -3.43 1.29 -14.15
CA THR A 35 -4.87 0.99 -13.99
C THR A 35 -5.12 -0.24 -13.11
N ALA A 36 -4.08 -0.79 -12.47
CA ALA A 36 -4.15 -2.09 -11.79
C ALA A 36 -4.74 -3.20 -12.68
N GLY A 37 -4.57 -3.08 -14.01
CA GLY A 37 -5.14 -4.00 -15.00
C GLY A 37 -6.67 -3.98 -15.07
N GLY A 38 -7.32 -2.92 -14.58
CA GLY A 38 -8.78 -2.83 -14.49
C GLY A 38 -9.41 -3.69 -13.38
N GLY A 39 -8.60 -4.27 -12.50
CA GLY A 39 -9.05 -5.25 -11.49
C GLY A 39 -9.49 -4.67 -10.15
N LEU A 40 -9.45 -3.35 -9.96
CA LEU A 40 -9.85 -2.71 -8.71
C LEU A 40 -11.38 -2.60 -8.61
N THR A 41 -11.95 -3.13 -7.52
CA THR A 41 -13.37 -2.92 -7.22
C THR A 41 -13.64 -1.49 -6.77
N GLY A 42 -14.88 -1.01 -6.93
CA GLY A 42 -15.26 0.36 -6.54
C GLY A 42 -14.98 0.68 -5.07
N TRP A 43 -15.11 -0.30 -4.17
CA TRP A 43 -14.78 -0.14 -2.75
C TRP A 43 -13.27 0.00 -2.51
N GLN A 44 -12.45 -0.84 -3.15
CA GLN A 44 -10.99 -0.75 -3.04
C GLN A 44 -10.47 0.59 -3.59
N ASN A 45 -11.01 1.04 -4.73
CA ASN A 45 -10.68 2.33 -5.31
C ASN A 45 -11.14 3.49 -4.42
N GLY A 46 -12.36 3.41 -3.88
CA GLY A 46 -12.89 4.42 -2.96
C GLY A 46 -12.08 4.55 -1.66
N LEU A 47 -11.65 3.42 -1.09
CA LEU A 47 -10.79 3.41 0.09
C LEU A 47 -9.39 3.97 -0.20
N ALA A 48 -8.81 3.66 -1.37
CA ALA A 48 -7.52 4.20 -1.80
C ALA A 48 -7.57 5.72 -1.93
N ILE A 49 -8.58 6.27 -2.62
CA ILE A 49 -8.77 7.72 -2.78
C ILE A 49 -8.99 8.41 -1.42
N ALA A 50 -9.80 7.81 -0.54
CA ALA A 50 -10.00 8.33 0.81
C ALA A 50 -8.68 8.36 1.60
N GLY A 51 -7.85 7.33 1.47
CA GLY A 51 -6.51 7.28 2.06
C GLY A 51 -5.60 8.38 1.54
N ASP A 52 -5.52 8.57 0.22
CA ASP A 52 -4.71 9.63 -0.40
C ASP A 52 -5.17 11.02 0.04
N TYR A 53 -6.49 11.25 0.15
CA TYR A 53 -7.05 12.51 0.63
C TYR A 53 -6.75 12.80 2.11
N MET A 54 -6.74 11.77 2.96
CA MET A 54 -6.44 11.90 4.39
C MET A 54 -4.94 11.90 4.71
N SER A 55 -4.10 11.54 3.73
CA SER A 55 -2.65 11.54 3.92
C SER A 55 -2.13 12.96 4.17
N ALA A 56 -1.18 13.07 5.10
CA ALA A 56 -0.72 14.32 5.72
C ALA A 56 0.30 15.09 4.87
#